data_AF-A0A7X9CJE4-F1
#
_entry.id   AF-A0A7X9CJE4-F1
#
_cell.length_a   1.000
_cell.length_b   1.000
_cell.length_c   1.000
_cell.angle_alpha   90.00
_cell.angle_beta   90.00
_cell.angle_gamma   90.00
#
_symmetry.space_group_name_H-M   'P 1'
#
loop_
_entity.id
_entity.type
_entity.pdbx_description
1 polymer ?
#
loop_
_entity_poly.entity_id
_entity_poly.type
_entity_poly.pdbx_seq_one_letter_code
_entity_poly.pdbx_strand_id
1 'polypeptide(L)'
;MNRDRIHELLNKYWNCETSLAEEQELRRFFSEEELPEELQRYSPLFSYIREEQAPRLSAEFDQRLQESLRKAEIPVIPQHLSRRTTLTRIAASILLLLGVGVSLYFITRQQNNPQYVERGNEETEVLEQATNALEKLADALRLSEEASRQTLRQINEMEIDWELIDSLNSETTPGETDPYSETDDAGEVSPANDTIQKGVNAGYLESINSEEKI
;
A
#
# COMPACT_ATOMS: atom_id res chain seq x y z
N MET A 1 25.80 32.91 -4.25
CA MET A 1 25.66 31.49 -3.86
C MET A 1 26.44 30.62 -4.85
N ASN A 2 27.11 29.54 -4.43
CA ASN A 2 27.77 28.62 -5.39
C ASN A 2 26.72 27.73 -6.07
N ARG A 3 26.69 27.70 -7.40
CA ARG A 3 25.69 26.94 -8.19
C ARG A 3 25.74 25.43 -7.90
N ASP A 4 26.94 24.87 -7.77
CA ASP A 4 27.16 23.45 -7.48
C ASP A 4 26.54 23.02 -6.15
N ARG A 5 26.54 23.92 -5.15
CA ARG A 5 25.93 23.65 -3.84
C ARG A 5 24.41 23.55 -3.92
N ILE A 6 23.77 24.38 -4.75
CA ILE A 6 22.32 24.32 -4.97
C ILE A 6 21.95 23.01 -5.67
N HIS A 7 22.72 22.56 -6.66
CA HIS A 7 22.48 21.26 -7.30
C HIS A 7 22.63 20.09 -6.33
N GLU A 8 23.64 20.11 -5.46
CA GLU A 8 23.81 19.10 -4.40
C GLU A 8 22.62 19.09 -3.43
N LEU A 9 22.19 20.26 -2.98
CA LEU A 9 21.05 20.42 -2.09
C LEU A 9 19.75 19.95 -2.74
N LEU A 10 19.58 20.20 -4.03
CA LEU A 10 18.40 19.79 -4.77
C LEU A 10 18.38 18.26 -4.94
N ASN A 11 19.53 17.63 -5.21
CA ASN A 11 19.70 16.16 -5.18
C ASN A 11 19.29 15.56 -3.84
N LYS A 12 19.73 16.16 -2.72
CA LYS A 12 19.29 15.72 -1.39
C LYS A 12 17.81 15.96 -1.16
N TYR A 13 17.26 17.07 -1.66
CA TYR A 13 15.84 17.39 -1.53
C TYR A 13 14.97 16.35 -2.23
N TRP A 14 15.33 15.96 -3.46
CA TRP A 14 14.65 14.88 -4.18
C TRP A 14 14.79 13.51 -3.50
N ASN A 15 15.89 13.28 -2.78
CA ASN A 15 16.10 12.07 -1.97
C ASN A 15 15.44 12.15 -0.57
N CYS A 16 14.77 13.26 -0.22
CA CYS A 16 14.22 13.51 1.11
C CYS A 16 15.26 13.48 2.24
N GLU A 17 16.51 13.88 1.96
CA GLU A 17 17.65 13.88 2.89
C GLU A 17 17.98 15.28 3.42
N THR A 18 17.22 16.32 3.04
CA THR A 18 17.48 17.71 3.47
C THR A 18 17.06 17.98 4.91
N SER A 19 17.86 18.80 5.59
CA SER A 19 17.48 19.40 6.87
C SER A 19 16.67 20.69 6.69
N LEU A 20 15.98 21.13 7.75
CA LEU A 20 15.16 22.36 7.73
C LEU A 20 15.99 23.63 7.42
N ALA A 21 17.25 23.66 7.82
CA ALA A 21 18.16 24.77 7.53
C ALA A 21 18.55 24.81 6.04
N GLU A 22 18.79 23.64 5.44
CA GLU A 22 19.12 23.47 4.02
C GLU A 22 17.92 23.78 3.12
N GLU A 23 16.71 23.38 3.51
CA GLU A 23 15.49 23.80 2.81
C GLU A 23 15.27 25.31 2.88
N GLN A 24 15.58 25.93 4.02
CA GLN A 24 15.48 27.39 4.12
C GLN A 24 16.51 28.08 3.21
N GLU A 25 17.68 27.49 3.02
CA GLU A 25 18.69 27.94 2.06
C GLU A 25 18.17 27.84 0.61
N LEU A 26 17.59 26.69 0.23
CA LEU A 26 16.93 26.52 -1.08
C LEU A 26 15.83 27.57 -1.28
N ARG A 27 14.95 27.77 -0.28
CA ARG A 27 13.88 28.77 -0.36
C ARG A 27 14.38 30.21 -0.47
N ARG A 28 15.53 30.55 0.11
CA ARG A 28 16.15 31.87 -0.05
C ARG A 28 16.69 32.04 -1.46
N PHE A 29 17.40 31.03 -1.97
CA PHE A 29 17.96 31.03 -3.32
C PHE A 29 16.88 31.18 -4.39
N PHE A 30 15.82 30.39 -4.33
CA PHE A 30 14.71 30.46 -5.29
C PHE A 30 13.79 31.68 -5.13
N SER A 31 14.04 32.52 -4.12
CA SER A 31 13.35 33.81 -3.94
C SER A 31 14.10 34.99 -4.53
N GLU A 32 15.34 34.80 -4.99
CA GLU A 32 16.11 35.82 -5.71
C GLU A 32 15.69 35.82 -7.18
N GLU A 33 15.62 37.01 -7.80
CA GLU A 33 15.07 37.22 -9.15
C GLU A 33 16.01 36.74 -10.28
N GLU A 34 17.31 36.57 -9.99
CA GLU A 34 18.33 36.13 -10.95
C GLU A 34 18.57 34.61 -10.87
N LEU A 35 17.62 33.81 -11.37
CA LEU A 35 17.75 32.35 -11.45
C LEU A 35 18.28 31.89 -12.82
N PRO A 36 19.25 30.95 -12.86
CA PRO A 36 19.65 30.28 -14.10
C PRO A 36 18.46 29.60 -14.80
N GLU A 37 18.43 29.64 -16.13
CA GLU A 37 17.33 29.12 -16.96
C GLU A 37 16.94 27.67 -16.61
N GLU A 38 17.92 26.83 -16.28
CA GLU A 38 17.72 25.43 -15.86
C GLU A 38 16.96 25.28 -14.53
N LEU A 39 17.11 26.24 -13.62
CA LEU A 39 16.52 26.21 -12.27
C LEU A 39 15.20 26.99 -12.18
N GLN A 40 14.89 27.85 -13.16
CA GLN A 40 13.64 28.61 -13.20
C GLN A 40 12.40 27.69 -13.16
N ARG A 41 12.47 26.49 -13.77
CA ARG A 41 11.40 25.49 -13.71
C ARG A 41 11.03 25.06 -12.29
N TYR A 42 11.99 25.06 -11.37
CA TYR A 42 11.79 24.62 -9.99
C TYR A 42 11.42 25.76 -9.02
N SER A 43 11.48 27.01 -9.48
CA SER A 43 11.05 28.20 -8.72
C SER A 43 9.69 28.05 -8.02
N PRO A 44 8.60 27.59 -8.68
CA PRO A 44 7.28 27.47 -8.03
C PRO A 44 7.25 26.53 -6.81
N LEU A 45 8.18 25.57 -6.70
CA LEU A 45 8.25 24.66 -5.55
C LEU A 45 8.64 25.36 -4.25
N PHE A 46 9.39 26.46 -4.36
CA PHE A 46 10.00 27.13 -3.21
C PHE A 46 9.46 28.55 -2.97
N SER A 47 8.79 29.15 -3.97
CA SER A 47 8.21 30.51 -3.87
C SER A 47 6.92 30.55 -3.05
N TYR A 48 6.04 29.55 -3.20
CA TYR A 48 4.68 29.54 -2.67
C TYR A 48 4.59 29.67 -1.14
N ILE A 49 5.57 29.12 -0.42
CA ILE A 49 5.53 29.04 1.04
C ILE A 49 5.71 30.41 1.72
N ARG A 50 6.30 31.40 1.05
CA ARG A 50 6.49 32.74 1.65
C ARG A 50 5.22 33.58 1.60
N GLU A 51 4.45 33.50 0.52
CA GLU A 51 3.23 34.28 0.33
C GLU A 51 2.13 33.84 1.32
N GLU A 52 2.08 32.56 1.67
CA GLU A 52 1.15 32.01 2.66
C GLU A 52 1.63 32.08 4.13
N GLN A 53 2.86 32.51 4.40
CA GLN A 53 3.26 32.84 5.79
C GLN A 53 2.59 34.13 6.31
N ALA A 54 1.92 34.87 5.43
CA ALA A 54 1.26 36.14 5.76
C ALA A 54 -0.09 36.00 6.50
N PRO A 55 -0.99 35.04 6.20
CA PRO A 55 -2.14 34.77 7.06
C PRO A 55 -1.69 34.03 8.33
N ARG A 56 -1.04 34.76 9.24
CA ARG A 56 -1.03 34.35 10.64
C ARG A 56 -2.48 34.31 11.10
N LEU A 57 -2.87 33.21 11.75
CA LEU A 57 -4.16 33.08 12.40
C LEU A 57 -4.39 34.32 13.29
N SER A 58 -5.62 34.84 13.29
CA SER A 58 -5.93 36.01 14.10
C SER A 58 -5.71 35.69 15.59
N ALA A 59 -5.32 36.68 16.39
CA ALA A 59 -5.17 36.51 17.83
C ALA A 59 -6.46 35.99 18.50
N GLU A 60 -7.63 36.25 17.90
CA GLU A 60 -8.92 35.70 18.32
C GLU A 60 -9.04 34.19 18.09
N PHE A 61 -8.47 33.67 16.99
CA PHE A 61 -8.43 32.22 16.74
C PHE A 61 -7.56 31.52 17.79
N ASP A 62 -6.39 32.08 18.10
CA ASP A 62 -5.50 31.53 19.12
C ASP A 62 -6.16 31.50 20.50
N GLN A 63 -6.89 32.57 20.86
CA GLN A 63 -7.67 32.61 22.10
C GLN A 63 -8.78 31.55 22.12
N ARG A 64 -9.57 31.44 21.03
CA ARG A 64 -10.63 30.44 20.91
C ARG A 64 -10.09 29.01 20.93
N LEU A 65 -8.93 28.77 20.31
CA LEU A 65 -8.25 27.49 20.35
C LEU A 65 -7.78 27.16 21.77
N GLN A 66 -7.17 28.11 22.47
CA GLN A 66 -6.70 27.92 23.83
C GLN A 66 -7.85 27.68 24.82
N GLU A 67 -8.97 28.37 24.64
CA GLU A 67 -10.21 28.11 25.38
C GLU A 67 -10.79 26.73 25.06
N SER A 68 -10.78 26.32 23.79
CA SER A 68 -11.24 24.99 23.36
C SER A 68 -10.36 23.87 23.91
N LEU A 69 -9.04 24.07 23.99
CA LEU A 69 -8.09 23.13 24.60
C LEU A 69 -8.22 23.09 26.13
N ARG A 70 -8.55 24.21 26.78
CA ARG A 70 -8.82 24.25 28.22
C ARG A 70 -10.16 23.60 28.58
N LYS A 71 -11.17 23.77 27.72
CA LYS A 71 -12.53 23.21 27.87
C LYS A 71 -12.62 21.76 27.45
N ALA A 72 -11.79 21.35 26.49
CA ALA A 72 -11.53 19.94 26.23
C ALA A 72 -10.87 19.39 27.50
N GLU A 73 -11.67 18.74 28.34
CA GLU A 73 -11.17 17.78 29.30
C GLU A 73 -10.45 16.71 28.49
N ILE A 74 -9.15 16.91 28.23
CA ILE A 74 -8.28 15.82 27.83
C ILE A 74 -8.52 14.80 28.93
N PRO A 75 -9.08 13.61 28.65
CA PRO A 75 -9.17 12.59 29.67
C PRO A 75 -7.72 12.24 29.99
N VAL A 76 -7.17 12.90 31.00
CA VAL A 76 -5.99 12.45 31.71
C VAL A 76 -6.44 11.13 32.30
N ILE A 77 -6.30 10.05 31.53
CA ILE A 77 -6.60 8.70 31.98
C ILE A 77 -5.80 8.57 33.27
N PRO A 78 -6.46 8.58 34.45
CA PRO A 78 -5.71 8.51 35.68
C PRO A 78 -5.09 7.13 35.66
N GLN A 79 -3.76 7.08 35.52
CA GLN A 79 -3.00 5.84 35.64
C GLN A 79 -2.98 5.42 37.12
N HIS A 80 -4.14 5.26 37.73
CA HIS A 80 -4.28 4.52 38.98
C HIS A 80 -4.23 3.04 38.61
N LEU A 81 -3.03 2.57 38.26
CA LEU A 81 -2.76 1.14 38.21
C LEU A 81 -3.02 0.62 39.62
N SER A 82 -4.19 -0.01 39.79
CA SER A 82 -4.50 -0.74 41.01
C SER A 82 -3.37 -1.73 41.25
N ARG A 83 -2.89 -1.85 42.50
CA ARG A 83 -1.85 -2.84 42.83
C ARG A 83 -2.22 -4.25 42.32
N ARG A 84 -3.52 -4.54 42.19
CA ARG A 84 -4.07 -5.75 41.58
C ARG A 84 -3.72 -5.90 40.09
N THR A 85 -3.77 -4.85 39.28
CA THR A 85 -3.42 -4.92 37.84
C THR A 85 -1.92 -5.12 37.61
N THR A 86 -1.09 -4.65 38.53
CA THR A 86 0.36 -4.91 38.46
C THR A 86 0.67 -6.36 38.83
N LEU A 87 -0.03 -6.94 39.81
CA LEU A 87 0.10 -8.36 40.16
C LEU A 87 -0.37 -9.30 39.04
N THR A 88 -1.46 -8.97 38.33
CA THR A 88 -1.92 -9.80 37.20
C THR A 88 -0.95 -9.78 36.03
N ARG A 89 -0.23 -8.66 35.79
CA ARG A 89 0.81 -8.59 34.75
C ARG A 89 2.00 -9.50 35.05
N ILE A 90 2.41 -9.59 36.32
CA ILE A 90 3.47 -10.51 36.77
C ILE A 90 2.99 -11.96 36.68
N ALA A 91 1.74 -12.24 37.08
CA ALA A 91 1.18 -13.59 36.93
C ALA A 91 1.12 -14.03 35.46
N ALA A 92 0.69 -13.13 34.56
CA ALA A 92 0.62 -13.41 33.13
C ALA A 92 2.00 -13.69 32.50
N SER A 93 3.05 -12.95 32.89
CA SER A 93 4.40 -13.22 32.38
C SER A 93 4.94 -14.57 32.86
N ILE A 94 4.69 -14.95 34.12
CA ILE A 94 5.06 -16.27 34.65
C ILE A 94 4.31 -17.37 33.91
N LEU A 95 3.00 -17.18 33.67
CA LEU A 95 2.17 -18.18 32.98
C LEU A 95 2.59 -18.35 31.52
N LEU A 96 3.01 -17.26 30.85
CA LEU A 96 3.57 -17.32 29.50
C LEU A 96 4.91 -18.06 29.48
N LEU A 97 5.82 -17.79 30.42
CA LEU A 97 7.09 -18.51 30.53
C LEU A 97 6.89 -20.00 30.82
N LEU A 98 5.97 -20.35 31.72
CA LEU A 98 5.62 -21.74 32.02
C LEU A 98 4.94 -22.41 30.84
N GLY A 99 4.01 -21.72 30.15
CA GLY A 99 3.34 -22.24 28.96
C GLY A 99 4.31 -22.53 27.82
N VAL A 100 5.22 -21.60 27.53
CA VAL A 100 6.29 -21.80 26.54
C VAL A 100 7.25 -22.91 26.98
N GLY A 101 7.67 -22.94 28.24
CA GLY A 101 8.56 -23.97 28.77
C GLY A 101 7.95 -25.38 28.70
N VAL A 102 6.68 -25.53 29.08
CA VAL A 102 5.94 -26.80 28.99
C VAL A 102 5.71 -27.19 27.53
N SER A 103 5.37 -26.23 26.66
CA SER A 103 5.20 -26.47 25.23
C SER A 103 6.50 -26.97 24.59
N LEU A 104 7.62 -26.28 24.82
CA LEU A 104 8.93 -26.70 24.33
C LEU A 104 9.37 -28.04 24.94
N TYR A 105 9.10 -28.29 26.22
CA TYR A 105 9.37 -29.59 26.86
C TYR A 105 8.57 -30.72 26.20
N PHE A 106 7.29 -30.49 25.89
CA PHE A 106 6.46 -31.48 25.20
C PHE A 106 6.93 -31.71 23.75
N ILE A 107 7.23 -30.64 23.02
CA ILE A 107 7.72 -30.72 21.64
C ILE A 107 9.06 -31.46 21.59
N THR A 108 10.02 -31.09 22.44
CA THR A 108 11.33 -31.76 22.51
C THR A 108 11.21 -33.21 22.97
N ARG A 109 10.28 -33.54 23.88
CA ARG A 109 10.01 -34.92 24.29
C ARG A 109 9.36 -35.74 23.17
N GLN A 110 8.47 -35.17 22.37
CA GLN A 110 7.90 -35.84 21.20
C GLN A 110 8.93 -36.00 20.07
N GLN A 111 9.81 -35.02 19.88
CA GLN A 111 10.84 -35.03 18.83
C GLN A 111 12.10 -35.82 19.18
N ASN A 112 12.22 -36.39 20.39
CA ASN A 112 13.38 -37.21 20.78
C ASN A 112 13.40 -38.62 20.17
N ASN A 113 12.58 -38.87 19.14
CA ASN A 113 12.76 -39.94 18.18
C ASN A 113 12.86 -39.34 16.75
N PRO A 114 13.92 -38.59 16.44
CA PRO A 114 14.17 -38.22 15.06
C PRO A 114 14.56 -39.51 14.33
N GLN A 115 13.61 -40.11 13.62
CA GLN A 115 13.88 -41.23 12.74
C GLN A 115 14.68 -40.68 11.55
N TYR A 116 15.99 -40.58 11.73
CA TYR A 116 16.91 -40.27 10.64
C TYR A 116 16.95 -41.51 9.75
N VAL A 117 16.50 -41.36 8.50
CA VAL A 117 16.75 -42.36 7.48
C VAL A 117 18.23 -42.27 7.14
N GLU A 118 19.00 -43.21 7.67
CA GLU A 118 20.40 -43.38 7.34
C GLU A 118 20.47 -43.79 5.86
N ARG A 119 21.19 -43.01 5.04
CA ARG A 119 21.28 -43.24 3.60
C ARG A 119 22.12 -44.49 3.33
N GLY A 120 21.47 -45.64 3.37
CA GLY A 120 22.02 -46.90 2.95
C GLY A 120 21.00 -47.97 3.20
N ASN A 121 20.54 -48.60 2.11
CA ASN A 121 19.82 -49.88 1.98
C ASN A 121 18.27 -49.98 2.10
N GLU A 122 17.53 -48.92 2.41
CA GLU A 122 16.04 -48.98 2.51
C GLU A 122 15.32 -48.00 1.56
N GLU A 123 15.67 -48.01 0.26
CA GLU A 123 15.06 -47.12 -0.75
C GLU A 123 13.52 -47.26 -0.83
N THR A 124 12.99 -48.44 -0.52
CA THR A 124 11.55 -48.73 -0.58
C THR A 124 10.76 -48.18 0.62
N GLU A 125 11.36 -48.11 1.81
CA GLU A 125 10.67 -47.61 3.01
C GLU A 125 10.58 -46.08 2.98
N VAL A 126 11.61 -45.42 2.46
CA VAL A 126 11.60 -43.97 2.20
C VAL A 126 10.53 -43.62 1.17
N LEU A 127 10.39 -44.44 0.13
CA LEU A 127 9.36 -44.26 -0.88
C LEU A 127 7.96 -44.43 -0.29
N GLU A 128 7.74 -45.46 0.54
CA GLU A 128 6.46 -45.68 1.22
C GLU A 128 6.07 -44.49 2.09
N GLN A 129 6.99 -43.98 2.91
CA GLN A 129 6.74 -42.80 3.76
C GLN A 129 6.45 -41.54 2.94
N ALA A 130 7.18 -41.34 1.83
CA ALA A 130 6.93 -40.23 0.91
C ALA A 130 5.54 -40.35 0.27
N THR A 131 5.12 -41.55 -0.13
CA THR A 131 3.77 -41.77 -0.69
C THR A 131 2.67 -41.52 0.33
N ASN A 132 2.84 -41.95 1.59
CA ASN A 132 1.88 -41.68 2.66
C ASN A 132 1.77 -40.17 2.97
N ALA A 133 2.90 -39.47 2.97
CA ALA A 133 2.93 -38.02 3.16
C ALA A 133 2.21 -37.29 2.00
N LEU A 134 2.43 -37.75 0.76
CA LEU A 134 1.79 -37.20 -0.43
C LEU A 134 0.27 -37.47 -0.41
N GLU A 135 -0.16 -38.65 0.02
CA GLU A 135 -1.57 -39.02 0.18
C GLU A 135 -2.28 -38.10 1.19
N LYS A 136 -1.69 -37.89 2.37
CA LYS A 136 -2.22 -36.96 3.38
C LYS A 136 -2.31 -35.52 2.86
N LEU A 137 -1.34 -35.11 2.04
CA LEU A 137 -1.35 -33.79 1.40
C LEU A 137 -2.48 -33.70 0.38
N ALA A 138 -2.67 -34.73 -0.45
CA ALA A 138 -3.75 -34.79 -1.43
C ALA A 138 -5.13 -34.72 -0.76
N ASP A 139 -5.34 -35.43 0.36
CA ASP A 139 -6.57 -35.35 1.15
C ASP A 139 -6.81 -33.95 1.71
N ALA A 140 -5.76 -33.32 2.25
CA ALA A 140 -5.85 -31.95 2.75
C ALA A 140 -6.19 -30.94 1.64
N LEU A 141 -5.59 -31.10 0.46
CA LEU A 141 -5.90 -30.25 -0.70
C LEU A 141 -7.34 -30.46 -1.18
N ARG A 142 -7.81 -31.70 -1.25
CA ARG A 142 -9.19 -32.00 -1.63
C ARG A 142 -10.20 -31.39 -0.66
N LEU A 143 -9.96 -31.51 0.65
CA LEU A 143 -10.79 -30.88 1.67
C LEU A 143 -10.83 -29.36 1.49
N SER A 144 -9.69 -28.74 1.18
CA SER A 144 -9.62 -27.28 0.93
C SER A 144 -10.32 -26.86 -0.37
N GLU A 145 -10.25 -27.69 -1.42
CA GLU A 145 -10.97 -27.48 -2.67
C GLU A 145 -12.49 -27.51 -2.45
N GLU A 146 -12.99 -28.49 -1.70
CA GLU A 146 -14.41 -28.64 -1.40
C GLU A 146 -14.93 -27.44 -0.59
N ALA A 147 -14.19 -27.00 0.43
CA ALA A 147 -14.53 -25.81 1.21
C ALA A 147 -14.50 -24.52 0.37
N SER A 148 -13.50 -24.38 -0.51
CA SER A 148 -13.40 -23.23 -1.44
C SER A 148 -14.58 -23.21 -2.42
N ARG A 149 -14.90 -24.35 -3.04
CA ARG A 149 -16.03 -24.47 -3.97
C ARG A 149 -17.37 -24.19 -3.30
N GLN A 150 -17.57 -24.62 -2.06
CA GLN A 150 -18.78 -24.28 -1.31
C GLN A 150 -18.88 -22.77 -1.07
N THR A 151 -17.77 -22.13 -0.73
CA THR A 151 -17.71 -20.68 -0.52
C THR A 151 -18.02 -19.93 -1.82
N LEU A 152 -17.45 -20.36 -2.96
CA LEU A 152 -17.74 -19.76 -4.26
C LEU A 152 -19.22 -19.93 -4.67
N ARG A 153 -19.83 -21.09 -4.36
CA ARG A 153 -21.27 -21.29 -4.57
C ARG A 153 -22.10 -20.34 -3.72
N GLN A 154 -21.76 -20.18 -2.44
CA GLN A 154 -22.44 -19.21 -1.57
C GLN A 154 -22.32 -17.78 -2.11
N ILE A 155 -21.13 -17.39 -2.60
CA ILE A 155 -20.93 -16.08 -3.22
C ILE A 155 -21.78 -15.91 -4.48
N ASN A 156 -21.91 -16.96 -5.30
CA ASN A 156 -22.73 -16.93 -6.50
C ASN A 156 -24.25 -16.98 -6.21
N GLU A 157 -24.65 -17.57 -5.08
CA GLU A 157 -26.03 -17.55 -4.59
C GLU A 157 -26.41 -16.20 -3.98
N MET A 158 -25.44 -15.46 -3.46
CA MET A 158 -25.64 -14.05 -3.10
C MET A 158 -25.78 -13.24 -4.39
N GLU A 159 -26.92 -12.60 -4.57
CA GLU A 159 -27.15 -11.64 -5.66
C GLU A 159 -26.39 -10.35 -5.34
N ILE A 160 -25.07 -10.40 -5.45
CA ILE A 160 -24.18 -9.28 -5.19
C ILE A 160 -24.40 -8.25 -6.30
N ASP A 161 -24.98 -7.11 -5.93
CA ASP A 161 -25.17 -5.97 -6.81
C ASP A 161 -23.83 -5.24 -7.03
N TRP A 162 -23.15 -5.61 -8.12
CA TRP A 162 -21.86 -5.04 -8.49
C TRP A 162 -21.97 -3.56 -8.90
N GLU A 163 -23.13 -3.09 -9.37
CA GLU A 163 -23.35 -1.68 -9.71
C GLU A 163 -23.49 -0.83 -8.44
N LEU A 164 -24.15 -1.34 -7.39
CA LEU A 164 -24.21 -0.66 -6.10
C LEU A 164 -22.82 -0.53 -5.47
N ILE A 165 -21.98 -1.57 -5.55
CA ILE A 165 -20.60 -1.54 -5.03
C ILE A 165 -19.75 -0.51 -5.80
N ASP A 166 -19.90 -0.44 -7.12
CA ASP A 166 -19.18 0.54 -7.95
C ASP A 166 -19.66 1.98 -7.67
N SER A 167 -20.97 2.17 -7.45
CA SER A 167 -21.54 3.47 -7.09
C SER A 167 -21.02 3.99 -5.74
N LEU A 168 -20.83 3.11 -4.75
CA LEU A 168 -20.27 3.46 -3.44
C LEU A 168 -18.79 3.87 -3.52
N ASN A 169 -18.05 3.38 -4.52
CA ASN A 169 -16.66 3.78 -4.76
C ASN A 169 -16.55 5.12 -5.50
N SER A 170 -17.63 5.55 -6.18
CA SER A 170 -17.70 6.85 -6.87
C SER A 170 -18.12 8.02 -5.98
N GLU A 171 -18.71 7.77 -4.79
CA GLU A 171 -19.06 8.82 -3.83
C GLU A 171 -17.89 9.18 -2.89
N THR A 172 -16.80 9.67 -3.46
CA THR A 172 -15.86 10.55 -2.72
C THR A 172 -15.31 11.63 -3.64
N THR A 173 -16.12 12.68 -3.88
CA THR A 173 -15.79 14.12 -3.85
C THR A 173 -16.90 14.93 -4.58
N PRO A 174 -17.70 15.76 -3.88
CA PRO A 174 -18.47 16.79 -4.56
C PRO A 174 -17.57 18.02 -4.75
N GLY A 175 -17.09 18.20 -5.98
CA GLY A 175 -16.58 19.48 -6.46
C GLY A 175 -15.14 19.46 -6.93
N GLU A 176 -14.94 19.17 -8.22
CA GLU A 176 -13.91 19.85 -9.02
C GLU A 176 -14.44 19.87 -10.46
N THR A 177 -14.86 21.04 -10.92
CA THR A 177 -15.24 21.31 -12.30
C THR A 177 -14.00 21.26 -13.20
N ASP A 178 -14.02 20.43 -14.23
CA ASP A 178 -13.00 20.39 -15.29
C ASP A 178 -12.81 21.78 -15.95
N PRO A 179 -11.60 22.35 -15.98
CA PRO A 179 -11.36 23.68 -16.53
C PRO A 179 -10.96 23.69 -18.03
N TYR A 180 -11.18 22.61 -18.78
CA TYR A 180 -10.76 22.52 -20.19
C TYR A 180 -11.95 22.36 -21.14
N SER A 181 -12.67 23.46 -21.39
CA SER A 181 -13.45 23.59 -22.63
C SER A 181 -13.44 25.02 -23.13
N GLU A 182 -12.31 25.39 -23.73
CA GLU A 182 -12.20 26.56 -24.62
C GLU A 182 -11.46 26.12 -25.88
N THR A 183 -12.18 26.03 -26.99
CA THR A 183 -11.60 26.31 -28.31
C THR A 183 -12.68 26.97 -29.17
N ASP A 184 -12.45 28.25 -29.44
CA ASP A 184 -13.02 29.01 -30.55
C ASP A 184 -12.74 28.32 -31.89
N ASP A 185 -13.68 28.43 -32.84
CA ASP A 185 -13.48 29.17 -34.11
C ASP A 185 -14.52 28.73 -35.16
N ALA A 186 -15.10 29.73 -35.83
CA ALA A 186 -16.08 29.58 -36.89
C ALA A 186 -15.42 29.94 -38.23
N GLY A 187 -15.43 29.04 -39.21
CA GLY A 187 -14.90 29.36 -40.54
C GLY A 187 -14.80 28.20 -41.51
N GLU A 188 -15.90 27.96 -42.20
CA GLU A 188 -16.11 27.39 -43.55
C GLU A 188 -14.87 27.22 -44.48
N VAL A 189 -14.78 26.08 -45.19
CA VAL A 189 -14.53 25.92 -46.66
C VAL A 189 -14.23 24.44 -47.03
N SER A 190 -15.04 23.89 -47.95
CA SER A 190 -14.84 22.63 -48.72
C SER A 190 -13.98 22.91 -49.99
N PRO A 191 -13.56 21.99 -50.90
CA PRO A 191 -13.89 20.56 -51.05
C PRO A 191 -12.75 19.60 -51.54
N ALA A 192 -13.11 18.32 -51.69
CA ALA A 192 -12.62 17.32 -52.67
C ALA A 192 -11.13 16.90 -52.74
N ASN A 193 -10.82 15.60 -52.58
CA ASN A 193 -10.74 14.67 -53.73
C ASN A 193 -10.45 13.22 -53.32
N ASP A 194 -10.94 12.32 -54.17
CA ASP A 194 -10.87 10.86 -54.19
C ASP A 194 -9.45 10.33 -54.50
N THR A 195 -9.04 9.16 -53.96
CA THR A 195 -8.24 8.09 -54.63
C THR A 195 -7.75 6.99 -53.66
N ILE A 196 -7.99 5.76 -54.13
CA ILE A 196 -7.71 4.39 -53.65
C ILE A 196 -6.20 4.05 -53.46
N GLN A 197 -5.91 3.04 -52.60
CA GLN A 197 -5.00 1.85 -52.73
C GLN A 197 -4.45 1.46 -51.32
N LYS A 198 -4.85 0.36 -50.66
CA LYS A 198 -4.49 -1.08 -50.81
C LYS A 198 -3.12 -1.50 -50.19
N GLY A 199 -3.15 -2.45 -49.23
CA GLY A 199 -2.02 -3.26 -48.71
C GLY A 199 -2.26 -3.79 -47.28
N VAL A 200 -2.87 -4.98 -47.04
CA VAL A 200 -2.33 -6.37 -47.01
C VAL A 200 -1.68 -6.79 -45.67
N ASN A 201 -2.30 -7.82 -45.04
CA ASN A 201 -1.79 -8.87 -44.10
C ASN A 201 -1.27 -8.44 -42.70
N ALA A 202 -1.35 -9.23 -41.61
CA ALA A 202 -1.55 -10.66 -41.40
C ALA A 202 -1.93 -10.97 -39.93
N GLY A 203 -2.61 -12.11 -39.70
CA GLY A 203 -2.45 -13.05 -38.57
C GLY A 203 -2.81 -12.56 -37.15
N TYR A 204 -3.50 -13.29 -36.28
CA TYR A 204 -3.75 -14.73 -36.18
C TYR A 204 -5.08 -14.99 -35.46
N LEU A 205 -5.77 -16.02 -35.93
CA LEU A 205 -6.90 -16.67 -35.27
C LEU A 205 -6.39 -17.56 -34.13
N GLU A 206 -7.05 -17.46 -32.98
CA GLU A 206 -7.82 -18.55 -32.35
C GLU A 206 -7.23 -19.97 -32.38
N SER A 207 -7.07 -20.56 -31.18
CA SER A 207 -7.33 -21.99 -31.00
C SER A 207 -7.73 -22.29 -29.55
N ILE A 208 -9.02 -22.52 -29.37
CA ILE A 208 -9.63 -23.23 -28.26
C ILE A 208 -9.73 -24.72 -28.58
N ASN A 209 -9.40 -25.52 -27.57
CA ASN A 209 -9.97 -26.83 -27.19
C ASN A 209 -9.53 -28.18 -27.80
N SER A 210 -9.20 -29.05 -26.85
CA SER A 210 -9.68 -30.44 -26.61
C SER A 210 -9.24 -31.64 -27.46
N GLU A 211 -9.02 -32.73 -26.69
CA GLU A 211 -9.00 -34.17 -27.04
C GLU A 211 -7.76 -34.65 -27.84
N GLU A 212 -7.21 -35.86 -27.74
CA GLU A 212 -7.67 -37.17 -27.24
C GLU A 212 -6.41 -38.08 -27.03
N LYS A 213 -6.36 -38.84 -25.93
CA LYS A 213 -6.01 -40.28 -25.84
C LYS A 213 -4.84 -40.86 -26.66
N ILE A 214 -3.77 -41.31 -25.97
CA ILE A 214 -3.25 -42.71 -25.97
C ILE A 214 -2.73 -43.02 -24.56
#